data_AF-A0A0B5HJ96-F1
#
_entry.id   AF-A0A0B5HJ96-F1
#
_cell.length_a   1.000
_cell.length_b   1.000
_cell.length_c   1.000
_cell.angle_alpha   90.00
_cell.angle_beta   90.00
_cell.angle_gamma   90.00
#
_symmetry.space_group_name_H-M   'P 1'
#
loop_
_entity.id
_entity.type
_entity.pdbx_description
1 polymer ?
#
loop_
_entity_poly.entity_id
_entity_poly.type
_entity_poly.pdbx_seq_one_letter_code
_entity_poly.pdbx_strand_id
1 'polypeptide(L)'
;MVNIAEKKATKKEKSEPKAKKEALDVSKHFLVPKHSKVSEAEKNRVIEQYKVTLEEFPRIQISDPAIAGLDVTTNDLIKVERPSATAKITVFYRRVVK
;
A
#
# COMPACT_ATOMS: atom_id res chain seq x y z
N MET A 1 -16.84 -63.28 -20.81
CA MET A 1 -15.92 -62.59 -19.86
C MET A 1 -14.52 -62.83 -20.41
N VAL A 2 -13.77 -61.89 -20.95
CA VAL A 2 -13.46 -60.53 -20.52
C VAL A 2 -13.08 -59.72 -21.77
N ASN A 3 -13.69 -58.55 -21.97
CA ASN A 3 -13.43 -57.68 -23.11
C ASN A 3 -12.17 -56.85 -22.91
N ILE A 4 -11.39 -56.80 -23.98
CA ILE A 4 -10.21 -55.96 -24.22
C ILE A 4 -10.68 -54.54 -24.48
N ALA A 5 -10.46 -53.62 -23.54
CA ALA A 5 -10.30 -52.17 -23.78
C ALA A 5 -10.19 -51.44 -22.45
N GLU A 6 -8.96 -51.20 -21.96
CA GLU A 6 -8.63 -50.07 -21.07
C GLU A 6 -7.11 -50.07 -20.77
N LYS A 7 -6.30 -49.98 -21.83
CA LYS A 7 -4.92 -49.49 -21.71
C LYS A 7 -4.84 -48.10 -22.33
N LYS A 8 -5.39 -47.11 -21.63
CA LYS A 8 -4.90 -45.73 -21.74
C LYS A 8 -4.14 -45.46 -20.46
N ALA A 9 -2.81 -45.52 -20.59
CA ALA A 9 -1.87 -45.03 -19.61
C ALA A 9 -2.31 -43.62 -19.17
N THR A 10 -2.81 -43.54 -17.94
CA THR A 10 -2.98 -42.28 -17.22
C THR A 10 -1.58 -41.78 -16.91
N LYS A 11 -1.04 -41.02 -17.87
CA LYS A 11 0.15 -40.20 -17.70
C LYS A 11 -0.19 -39.17 -16.62
N LYS A 12 0.07 -39.55 -15.38
CA LYS A 12 -0.03 -38.69 -14.20
C LYS A 12 1.12 -37.70 -14.31
N GLU A 13 0.94 -36.66 -15.12
CA GLU A 13 1.82 -35.49 -15.13
C GLU A 13 1.72 -34.89 -13.73
N LYS A 14 2.75 -35.18 -12.93
CA LYS A 14 3.04 -34.46 -11.68
C LYS A 14 3.22 -32.99 -12.07
N SER A 15 2.14 -32.21 -11.96
CA SER A 15 2.23 -30.76 -12.00
C SER A 15 3.07 -30.34 -10.80
N GLU A 16 4.27 -29.85 -11.08
CA GLU A 16 5.19 -29.26 -10.11
C GLU A 16 4.43 -28.30 -9.18
N PRO A 17 4.73 -28.28 -7.86
CA PRO A 17 4.07 -27.36 -6.96
C PRO A 17 4.52 -25.94 -7.36
N LYS A 18 3.59 -25.15 -7.90
CA LYS A 18 3.79 -23.72 -8.15
C LYS A 18 4.37 -23.10 -6.89
N ALA A 19 5.62 -22.66 -6.96
CA ALA A 19 6.31 -21.99 -5.87
C ALA A 19 5.39 -20.91 -5.30
N LYS A 20 5.10 -21.00 -3.99
CA LYS A 20 4.44 -19.92 -3.26
C LYS A 20 5.27 -18.67 -3.49
N LYS A 21 4.74 -17.69 -4.22
CA LYS A 21 5.29 -16.33 -4.19
C LYS A 21 5.16 -15.88 -2.74
N GLU A 22 6.26 -15.83 -2.02
CA GLU A 22 6.28 -15.16 -0.73
C GLU A 22 5.80 -13.74 -0.97
N ALA A 23 4.74 -13.33 -0.27
CA ALA A 23 4.18 -12.01 -0.40
C ALA A 23 5.23 -11.01 0.10
N LEU A 24 5.92 -10.35 -0.82
CA LEU A 24 6.86 -9.28 -0.50
C LEU A 24 6.06 -8.13 0.10
N ASP A 25 6.33 -7.83 1.36
CA ASP A 25 5.73 -6.70 2.06
C ASP A 25 6.37 -5.40 1.57
N VAL A 26 5.68 -4.73 0.65
CA VAL A 26 6.13 -3.48 0.02
C VAL A 26 6.40 -2.39 1.06
N SER A 27 5.69 -2.41 2.19
CA SER A 27 5.83 -1.40 3.25
C SER A 27 7.20 -1.44 3.95
N LYS A 28 7.90 -2.58 3.90
CA LYS A 28 9.22 -2.76 4.52
C LYS A 28 10.39 -2.28 3.67
N HIS A 29 10.12 -1.85 2.43
CA HIS A 29 11.18 -1.41 1.54
C HIS A 29 11.75 -0.06 1.98
N PHE A 30 13.07 0.11 1.93
CA PHE A 30 13.74 1.32 2.42
C PHE A 30 13.31 2.62 1.71
N LEU A 31 12.83 2.52 0.47
CA LEU A 31 12.30 3.67 -0.29
C LEU A 31 10.87 4.05 0.11
N VAL A 32 10.16 3.20 0.85
CA VAL A 32 8.82 3.50 1.32
C VAL A 32 8.93 4.26 2.64
N PRO A 33 8.61 5.56 2.67
CA PRO A 33 8.65 6.33 3.90
C PRO A 33 7.54 5.89 4.86
N LYS A 34 7.62 6.35 6.11
CA LYS A 34 6.59 6.06 7.11
C LYS A 34 5.36 6.91 6.83
N HIS A 35 4.21 6.26 6.70
CA HIS A 35 2.91 6.90 6.52
C HIS A 35 2.10 6.75 7.81
N SER A 36 1.49 7.85 8.27
CA SER A 36 0.57 7.83 9.41
C SER A 36 -0.66 8.70 9.15
N LYS A 37 -1.81 8.27 9.65
CA LYS A 37 -3.04 9.07 9.61
C LYS A 37 -2.94 10.21 10.62
N VAL A 38 -3.29 11.41 10.17
CA VAL A 38 -3.36 12.60 11.01
C VAL A 38 -4.74 12.67 11.68
N SER A 39 -4.78 13.04 12.95
CA SER A 39 -6.05 13.26 13.68
C SER A 39 -6.78 14.51 13.17
N GLU A 40 -8.09 14.62 13.37
CA GLU A 40 -8.85 15.80 12.93
C GLU A 40 -8.34 17.11 13.56
N ALA A 41 -7.97 17.07 14.85
CA ALA A 41 -7.42 18.23 15.54
C ALA A 41 -6.08 18.68 14.93
N GLU A 42 -5.20 17.73 14.60
CA GLU A 42 -3.91 18.04 13.96
C GLU A 42 -4.11 18.48 12.50
N LYS A 43 -5.07 17.89 11.78
CA LYS A 43 -5.43 18.31 10.42
C LYS A 43 -5.83 19.78 10.37
N ASN A 44 -6.65 20.24 11.31
CA ASN A 44 -7.04 21.67 11.39
C ASN A 44 -5.83 22.57 11.68
N ARG A 45 -4.94 22.15 12.59
CA ARG A 45 -3.69 22.89 12.87
C ARG A 45 -2.78 22.98 11.65
N VAL A 46 -2.67 21.91 10.86
CA VAL A 46 -1.85 21.87 9.65
C VAL A 46 -2.43 22.81 8.58
N ILE A 47 -3.74 22.80 8.39
CA ILE A 47 -4.46 23.73 7.49
C ILE A 47 -4.20 25.18 7.90
N GLU A 48 -4.32 25.50 9.19
CA GLU A 48 -4.07 26.85 9.73
C GLU A 48 -2.60 27.26 9.59
N GLN A 49 -1.66 26.35 9.88
CA GLN A 49 -0.22 26.60 9.82
C GLN A 49 0.23 26.94 8.40
N TYR A 50 -0.21 26.18 7.41
CA TYR A 50 0.15 26.40 6.01
C TYR A 50 -0.73 27.43 5.31
N LYS A 51 -1.86 27.83 5.93
CA LYS A 51 -2.85 28.77 5.37
C LYS A 51 -3.36 28.33 4.00
N VAL A 52 -3.57 27.03 3.84
CA VAL A 52 -4.06 26.40 2.61
C VAL A 52 -5.36 25.67 2.86
N THR A 53 -6.16 25.51 1.82
CA THR A 53 -7.34 24.67 1.81
C THR A 53 -6.97 23.19 1.70
N LEU A 54 -7.90 22.32 2.06
CA LEU A 54 -7.71 20.87 2.01
C LEU A 54 -7.41 20.37 0.58
N GLU A 55 -7.93 21.04 -0.44
CA GLU A 55 -7.79 20.62 -1.84
C GLU A 55 -6.41 20.91 -2.43
N GLU A 56 -5.68 21.87 -1.86
CA GLU A 56 -4.34 22.29 -2.27
C GLU A 56 -3.25 21.32 -1.79
N PHE A 57 -3.56 20.43 -0.85
CA PHE A 57 -2.62 19.39 -0.45
C PHE A 57 -2.37 18.40 -1.60
N PRO A 58 -1.12 17.94 -1.77
CA PRO A 58 -0.80 16.87 -2.71
C PRO A 58 -1.68 15.64 -2.49
N ARG A 59 -2.10 15.01 -3.58
CA ARG A 59 -3.08 13.92 -3.55
C ARG A 59 -2.40 12.57 -3.38
N ILE A 60 -3.04 11.66 -2.66
CA ILE A 60 -2.72 10.23 -2.61
C ILE A 60 -3.99 9.43 -2.88
N GLN A 61 -3.92 8.44 -3.76
CA GLN A 61 -5.10 7.63 -4.08
C GLN A 61 -5.37 6.64 -2.94
N ILE A 62 -6.64 6.39 -2.64
CA ILE A 62 -7.06 5.37 -1.67
C ILE A 62 -6.57 3.95 -2.04
N SER A 63 -6.31 3.71 -3.33
CA SER A 63 -5.74 2.47 -3.86
C SER A 63 -4.21 2.35 -3.72
N ASP A 64 -3.53 3.35 -3.16
CA ASP A 64 -2.07 3.33 -3.01
C ASP A 64 -1.63 2.25 -1.99
N PRO A 65 -0.72 1.33 -2.35
CA PRO A 65 -0.23 0.29 -1.44
C PRO A 65 0.39 0.82 -0.14
N ALA A 66 0.94 2.04 -0.15
CA ALA A 66 1.58 2.65 1.01
C ALA A 66 0.61 3.00 2.14
N ILE A 67 -0.69 3.15 1.83
CA ILE A 67 -1.74 3.45 2.82
C ILE A 67 -2.72 2.29 3.00
N ALA A 68 -2.53 1.17 2.30
CA ALA A 68 -3.44 0.03 2.32
C ALA A 68 -3.62 -0.61 3.72
N GLY A 69 -2.64 -0.44 4.61
CA GLY A 69 -2.70 -0.90 6.01
C GLY A 69 -3.22 0.13 7.01
N LEU A 70 -3.67 1.31 6.56
CA LEU A 70 -4.17 2.39 7.41
C LEU A 70 -5.68 2.55 7.26
N ASP A 71 -6.38 2.82 8.35
CA ASP A 71 -7.83 3.11 8.36
C ASP A 71 -8.12 4.54 7.89
N VAL A 72 -8.03 4.76 6.58
CA VAL A 72 -8.12 6.09 5.95
C VAL A 72 -9.34 6.20 5.04
N THR A 73 -9.96 7.37 5.06
CA THR A 73 -11.16 7.71 4.28
C THR A 73 -10.85 8.87 3.33
N THR A 74 -11.76 9.13 2.38
CA THR A 74 -11.59 10.24 1.44
C THR A 74 -11.50 11.56 2.22
N ASN A 75 -10.60 12.45 1.82
CA ASN A 75 -10.29 13.71 2.49
C ASN A 75 -9.54 13.59 3.82
N ASP A 76 -9.11 12.41 4.24
CA ASP A 76 -8.14 12.28 5.33
C ASP A 76 -6.78 12.85 4.92
N LEU A 77 -6.02 13.31 5.92
CA LEU A 77 -4.67 13.81 5.73
C LEU A 77 -3.66 12.77 6.25
N ILE A 78 -2.70 12.43 5.41
CA ILE A 78 -1.62 11.49 5.71
C ILE A 78 -0.35 12.27 5.92
N LYS A 79 0.33 12.00 7.03
CA LYS A 79 1.67 12.47 7.32
C LYS A 79 2.68 11.47 6.77
N VAL A 80 3.63 11.96 5.99
CA VAL A 80 4.70 11.18 5.39
C VAL A 80 6.02 11.66 5.97
N GLU A 81 6.68 10.79 6.72
CA GLU A 81 7.98 11.06 7.34
C GLU A 81 9.06 10.34 6.54
N ARG A 82 9.95 11.09 5.88
CA ARG A 82 11.06 10.53 5.11
C ARG A 82 12.42 11.01 5.61
N PRO A 83 13.46 10.18 5.54
CA PRO A 83 14.82 10.64 5.75
C PRO A 83 15.20 11.65 4.64
N SER A 84 15.92 12.70 5.02
CA SER A 84 16.37 13.76 4.13
C SER A 84 17.82 14.10 4.44
N ALA A 85 18.65 14.25 3.40
CA ALA A 85 20.07 14.55 3.57
C ALA A 85 20.33 15.92 4.23
N THR A 86 19.46 16.91 3.97
CA THR A 86 19.60 18.27 4.50
C THR A 86 18.96 18.43 5.88
N ALA A 87 17.74 17.93 6.05
CA ALA A 87 16.93 18.17 7.25
C ALA A 87 16.90 16.99 8.24
N LYS A 88 17.68 15.92 7.98
CA LYS A 88 17.61 14.60 8.65
C LYS A 88 16.28 13.88 8.44
N ILE A 89 15.17 14.50 8.82
CA ILE A 89 13.80 14.00 8.62
C ILE A 89 12.96 15.14 8.03
N THR A 90 12.21 14.86 6.98
CA THR A 90 11.26 15.81 6.40
C THR A 90 9.84 15.24 6.46
N VAL A 91 8.91 16.09 6.90
CA VAL A 91 7.49 15.78 7.01
C VAL A 91 6.76 16.37 5.80
N PHE A 92 5.94 15.55 5.15
CA PHE A 92 5.02 15.98 4.10
C PHE A 92 3.59 15.59 4.47
N TYR A 93 2.62 16.35 3.98
CA TYR A 93 1.20 16.06 4.16
C TYR A 93 0.55 15.80 2.80
N ARG A 94 -0.27 14.74 2.71
CA ARG A 94 -1.00 14.37 1.50
C ARG A 94 -2.48 14.10 1.81
N ARG A 95 -3.38 14.57 0.95
CA ARG A 95 -4.82 14.31 1.07
C ARG A 95 -5.21 13.05 0.32
N VAL A 96 -5.99 12.19 0.97
CA VAL A 96 -6.57 10.99 0.35
C VAL A 96 -7.68 11.37 -0.63
N VAL A 97 -7.57 10.89 -1.86
CA VAL A 97 -8.56 11.01 -2.93
C VAL A 97 -8.98 9.63 -3.43
N LYS A 98 -10.19 9.55 -3.99
CA LYS A 98 -10.69 8.33 -4.63
C LYS A 98 -10.18 8.20 -6.06
#